data_AF-A0A519QPW8-F1
#
_entry.id   AF-A0A519QPW8-F1
#
_cell.length_a   1.000
_cell.length_b   1.000
_cell.length_c   1.000
_cell.angle_alpha   90.00
_cell.angle_beta   90.00
_cell.angle_gamma   90.00
#
_symmetry.space_group_name_H-M   'P 1'
#
loop_
_entity.id
_entity.type
_entity.pdbx_description
1 polymer ?
#
loop_
_entity_poly.entity_id
_entity_poly.type
_entity_poly.pdbx_seq_one_letter_code
_entity_poly.pdbx_strand_id
1 'polypeptide(L)'
;MTFLLNTKALIIDLRFNGGGSSINQFSSYFFKQKTHLYDQISTLGRDTLGLYTDPSSTNSLALLMPLYVLTSKNTASAAEAFASSMQASNRAVIVGDTTLGASHFTGVFPLGKGFIAKIPFARPVSTANFKDWEQVGVLPNIPAPASKALQEAQETIFKGLLSEAKNEIQKRAISWAINDLQAKQNDINLSASVLSNYVGTFSGGITFYVENGELLCKNPERGGTDIFKLKAA
;
A
#
# COMPACT_ATOMS: atom_id res chain seq x y z
N MET A 1 8.44 -16.68 0.66
CA MET A 1 8.37 -15.31 0.07
C MET A 1 9.56 -14.98 -0.85
N THR A 2 10.35 -15.96 -1.32
CA THR A 2 11.55 -15.72 -2.15
C THR A 2 11.24 -15.08 -3.51
N PHE A 3 10.05 -15.32 -4.07
CA PHE A 3 9.61 -14.73 -5.34
C PHE A 3 9.56 -13.18 -5.32
N LEU A 4 9.55 -12.55 -4.15
CA LEU A 4 9.52 -11.09 -3.97
C LEU A 4 10.91 -10.44 -3.97
N LEU A 5 12.00 -11.20 -3.86
CA LEU A 5 13.36 -10.69 -3.60
C LEU A 5 13.86 -9.66 -4.61
N ASN A 6 13.43 -9.77 -5.86
CA ASN A 6 13.91 -8.93 -6.96
C ASN A 6 13.01 -7.74 -7.27
N THR A 7 11.98 -7.50 -6.46
CA THR A 7 11.14 -6.30 -6.59
C THR A 7 11.88 -5.04 -6.15
N LYS A 8 11.61 -3.92 -6.82
CA LYS A 8 12.19 -2.61 -6.47
C LYS A 8 11.53 -1.98 -5.24
N ALA A 9 10.27 -2.32 -5.00
CA ALA A 9 9.49 -1.95 -3.84
C ALA A 9 8.37 -2.99 -3.65
N LEU A 10 7.85 -3.09 -2.44
CA LEU A 10 6.73 -3.96 -2.09
C LEU A 10 5.57 -3.14 -1.54
N ILE A 11 4.36 -3.44 -1.98
CA ILE A 11 3.11 -2.90 -1.44
C ILE A 11 2.35 -4.05 -0.78
N ILE A 12 1.95 -3.87 0.49
CA ILE A 12 1.06 -4.79 1.21
C ILE A 12 -0.29 -4.10 1.37
N ASP A 13 -1.33 -4.71 0.84
CA ASP A 13 -2.68 -4.14 0.90
C ASP A 13 -3.47 -4.67 2.11
N LEU A 14 -3.70 -3.81 3.11
CA LEU A 14 -4.51 -4.09 4.29
C LEU A 14 -5.86 -3.38 4.28
N ARG A 15 -6.24 -2.72 3.18
CA ARG A 15 -7.47 -1.92 3.09
C ARG A 15 -8.74 -2.70 3.37
N PHE A 16 -8.71 -4.02 3.25
CA PHE A 16 -9.84 -4.92 3.51
C PHE A 16 -9.57 -5.92 4.63
N ASN A 17 -8.54 -5.68 5.44
CA ASN A 17 -8.07 -6.62 6.45
C ASN A 17 -8.50 -6.20 7.87
N GLY A 18 -9.49 -6.90 8.42
CA GLY A 18 -10.01 -6.67 9.77
C GLY A 18 -9.16 -7.25 10.92
N GLY A 19 -7.99 -7.83 10.62
CA GLY A 19 -7.07 -8.39 11.61
C GLY A 19 -6.91 -9.90 11.49
N GLY A 20 -6.62 -10.54 12.63
CA GLY A 20 -6.29 -11.97 12.68
C GLY A 20 -5.22 -12.25 13.73
N SER A 21 -4.32 -13.19 13.43
CA SER A 21 -3.22 -13.58 14.32
C SER A 21 -1.88 -13.55 13.59
N SER A 22 -0.81 -13.93 14.30
CA SER A 22 0.50 -14.23 13.71
C SER A 22 1.27 -13.05 13.09
N ILE A 23 1.02 -11.83 13.58
CA ILE A 23 1.65 -10.62 13.04
C ILE A 23 3.16 -10.62 13.26
N ASN A 24 3.65 -11.19 14.37
CA ASN A 24 5.08 -11.22 14.68
C ASN A 24 5.84 -12.07 13.68
N GLN A 25 5.32 -13.25 13.34
CA GLN A 25 5.89 -14.14 12.34
C GLN A 25 5.90 -13.47 10.98
N PHE A 26 4.78 -12.86 10.57
CA PHE A 26 4.72 -12.14 9.29
C PHE A 26 5.68 -10.94 9.26
N SER A 27 5.77 -10.17 10.35
CA SER A 27 6.69 -9.04 10.51
C SER A 27 8.15 -9.46 10.39
N SER A 28 8.48 -10.69 10.78
CA SER A 28 9.87 -11.18 10.81
C SER A 28 10.53 -11.20 9.43
N TYR A 29 9.76 -11.33 8.35
CA TYR A 29 10.28 -11.26 6.99
C TYR A 29 10.83 -9.89 6.59
N PHE A 30 10.57 -8.84 7.38
CA PHE A 30 10.93 -7.46 7.01
C PHE A 30 12.08 -6.89 7.84
N PHE A 31 12.69 -7.68 8.74
CA PHE A 31 13.80 -7.26 9.58
C PHE A 31 14.95 -8.26 9.56
N LYS A 32 16.18 -7.75 9.44
CA LYS A 32 17.41 -8.57 9.58
C LYS A 32 17.68 -8.98 11.02
N GLN A 33 17.30 -8.15 11.98
CA GLN A 33 17.60 -8.33 13.39
C GLN A 33 16.29 -8.39 14.19
N LYS A 34 16.34 -9.04 15.36
CA LYS A 34 15.24 -9.06 16.31
C LYS A 34 14.87 -7.61 16.65
N THR A 35 13.65 -7.23 16.33
CA THR A 35 13.15 -5.85 16.41
C THR A 35 11.93 -5.81 17.31
N HIS A 36 11.86 -4.81 18.19
CA HIS A 36 10.72 -4.61 19.08
C HIS A 36 9.54 -4.00 18.31
N LEU A 37 8.40 -4.68 18.30
CA LEU A 37 7.21 -4.29 17.53
C LEU A 37 6.29 -3.38 18.36
N TYR A 38 5.86 -3.83 19.53
CA TYR A 38 5.00 -3.12 20.47
C TYR A 38 4.99 -3.83 21.83
N ASP A 39 4.57 -3.13 22.88
CA ASP A 39 4.30 -3.72 24.18
C ASP A 39 2.81 -4.03 24.32
N GLN A 40 2.46 -5.20 24.88
CA GLN A 40 1.12 -5.52 25.33
C GLN A 40 1.06 -5.38 26.85
N ILE A 41 0.29 -4.40 27.33
CA ILE A 41 0.10 -4.18 28.76
C ILE A 41 -1.20 -4.87 29.17
N SER A 42 -1.10 -5.88 30.04
CA SER A 42 -2.21 -6.74 30.45
C SER A 42 -2.62 -6.46 31.90
N THR A 43 -3.90 -6.16 32.08
CA THR A 43 -4.49 -6.01 33.42
C THR A 43 -4.80 -7.37 34.05
N LEU A 44 -5.12 -8.37 33.24
CA LEU A 44 -5.43 -9.72 33.69
C LEU A 44 -4.17 -10.46 34.18
N GLY A 45 -3.07 -10.33 33.44
CA GLY A 45 -1.78 -10.90 33.80
C GLY A 45 -0.96 -10.04 34.77
N ARG A 46 -1.32 -8.75 34.92
CA ARG A 46 -0.57 -7.73 35.66
C ARG A 46 0.89 -7.63 35.19
N ASP A 47 1.07 -7.76 33.89
CA ASP A 47 2.37 -7.82 33.23
C ASP A 47 2.39 -6.99 31.94
N THR A 48 3.60 -6.73 31.49
CA THR A 48 3.87 -6.15 30.17
C THR A 48 4.66 -7.17 29.37
N LEU A 49 4.11 -7.58 28.23
CA LEU A 49 4.79 -8.46 27.29
C LEU A 49 5.32 -7.61 26.12
N GLY A 50 6.62 -7.61 25.89
CA GLY A 50 7.20 -7.04 24.68
C GLY A 50 7.08 -8.02 23.51
N LEU A 51 6.53 -7.56 22.39
CA LEU A 51 6.35 -8.37 21.19
C LEU A 51 7.48 -8.06 20.20
N TYR A 52 8.18 -9.09 19.74
CA TYR A 52 9.35 -8.95 18.87
C TYR A 52 9.19 -9.77 17.59
N THR A 53 9.93 -9.36 16.56
CA THR A 53 10.21 -10.24 15.43
C THR A 53 11.14 -11.39 15.82
N ASP A 54 11.10 -12.46 15.05
CA ASP A 54 12.04 -13.57 15.10
C ASP A 54 12.59 -13.84 13.69
N PRO A 55 13.67 -13.14 13.27
CA PRO A 55 14.28 -13.36 11.97
C PRO A 55 14.73 -14.80 11.73
N SER A 56 15.04 -15.58 12.78
CA SER A 56 15.47 -16.98 12.63
C SER A 56 14.36 -17.87 12.07
N SER A 57 13.09 -17.53 12.36
CA SER A 57 11.91 -18.23 11.83
C SER A 57 11.71 -18.08 10.31
N THR A 58 12.46 -17.19 9.66
CA THR A 58 12.31 -16.87 8.23
C THR A 58 13.30 -17.59 7.33
N ASN A 59 14.11 -18.53 7.86
CA ASN A 59 15.25 -19.12 7.16
C ASN A 59 16.20 -18.05 6.60
N SER A 60 16.46 -17.01 7.40
CA SER A 60 17.28 -15.84 7.04
C SER A 60 16.75 -15.00 5.88
N LEU A 61 15.49 -15.16 5.47
CA LEU A 61 14.87 -14.34 4.43
C LEU A 61 14.45 -12.98 5.01
N ALA A 62 15.18 -11.92 4.64
CA ALA A 62 14.80 -10.54 4.94
C ALA A 62 14.50 -9.75 3.65
N LEU A 63 13.24 -9.36 3.48
CA LEU A 63 12.77 -8.47 2.42
C LEU A 63 13.08 -7.03 2.83
N LEU A 64 14.08 -6.41 2.19
CA LEU A 64 14.60 -5.09 2.56
C LEU A 64 14.34 -3.98 1.53
N MET A 65 13.68 -4.30 0.42
CA MET A 65 13.19 -3.26 -0.50
C MET A 65 12.25 -2.29 0.23
N PRO A 66 12.12 -1.04 -0.26
CA PRO A 66 11.10 -0.11 0.21
C PRO A 66 9.73 -0.78 0.35
N LEU A 67 9.09 -0.57 1.50
CA LEU A 67 7.83 -1.21 1.87
C LEU A 67 6.75 -0.15 2.08
N TYR A 68 5.60 -0.37 1.45
CA TYR A 68 4.42 0.46 1.59
C TYR A 68 3.26 -0.39 2.08
N VAL A 69 2.45 0.14 2.97
CA VAL A 69 1.28 -0.56 3.52
C VAL A 69 0.05 0.28 3.26
N LEU A 70 -0.92 -0.29 2.55
CA LEU A 70 -2.18 0.38 2.26
C LEU A 70 -3.17 0.14 3.38
N THR A 71 -3.83 1.20 3.84
CA THR A 71 -4.75 1.16 4.97
C THR A 71 -6.09 1.81 4.63
N SER A 72 -7.14 1.40 5.33
CA SER A 72 -8.47 2.00 5.25
C SER A 72 -9.13 2.03 6.63
N LYS A 73 -10.32 2.63 6.70
CA LYS A 73 -11.20 2.57 7.89
C LYS A 73 -11.63 1.15 8.28
N ASN A 74 -11.46 0.16 7.40
CA ASN A 74 -11.75 -1.25 7.67
C ASN A 74 -10.52 -2.01 8.19
N THR A 75 -9.32 -1.41 8.12
CA THR A 75 -8.11 -2.00 8.68
C THR A 75 -8.24 -2.01 10.20
N ALA A 76 -8.21 -3.20 10.81
CA ALA A 76 -8.52 -3.34 12.24
C ALA A 76 -7.61 -4.35 12.96
N SER A 77 -7.52 -4.22 14.29
CA SER A 77 -6.90 -5.20 15.18
C SER A 77 -5.46 -5.54 14.80
N ALA A 78 -5.15 -6.82 14.58
CA ALA A 78 -3.80 -7.27 14.26
C ALA A 78 -3.20 -6.60 13.00
N ALA A 79 -4.04 -6.19 12.04
CA ALA A 79 -3.58 -5.43 10.87
C ALA A 79 -3.12 -4.01 11.25
N GLU A 80 -3.76 -3.39 12.24
CA GLU A 80 -3.32 -2.11 12.81
C GLU A 80 -2.02 -2.27 13.59
N ALA A 81 -1.87 -3.34 14.38
CA ALA A 81 -0.62 -3.64 15.07
C ALA A 81 0.54 -3.78 14.08
N PHE A 82 0.33 -4.48 12.96
CA PHE A 82 1.33 -4.57 11.90
C PHE A 82 1.65 -3.19 11.31
N ALA A 83 0.66 -2.41 10.89
CA ALA A 83 0.89 -1.08 10.32
C ALA A 83 1.62 -0.15 11.33
N SER A 84 1.18 -0.12 12.58
CA SER A 84 1.77 0.65 13.67
C SER A 84 3.23 0.26 13.90
N SER A 85 3.55 -1.04 14.00
CA SER A 85 4.92 -1.49 14.24
C SER A 85 5.85 -1.26 13.04
N MET A 86 5.35 -1.43 11.81
CA MET A 86 6.14 -1.11 10.61
C MET A 86 6.41 0.39 10.49
N GLN A 87 5.45 1.23 10.86
CA GLN A 87 5.62 2.68 10.89
C GLN A 87 6.59 3.10 12.00
N ALA A 88 6.41 2.60 13.22
CA ALA A 88 7.21 2.96 14.39
C ALA A 88 8.69 2.62 14.23
N SER A 89 8.99 1.55 13.50
CA SER A 89 10.36 1.12 13.18
C SER A 89 10.94 1.79 11.93
N ASN A 90 10.22 2.74 11.32
CA ASN A 90 10.54 3.32 10.00
C ASN A 90 10.75 2.25 8.91
N ARG A 91 10.14 1.07 9.06
CA ARG A 91 10.29 -0.02 8.10
C ARG A 91 9.35 0.15 6.92
N ALA A 92 8.15 0.69 7.12
CA ALA A 92 7.20 0.94 6.03
C ALA A 92 6.61 2.34 6.06
N VAL A 93 6.22 2.81 4.87
CA VAL A 93 5.38 4.00 4.69
C VAL A 93 3.92 3.56 4.64
N ILE A 94 3.11 4.09 5.55
CA ILE A 94 1.68 3.82 5.61
C ILE A 94 0.95 4.82 4.71
N VAL A 95 0.11 4.30 3.81
CA VAL A 95 -0.62 5.09 2.80
C VAL A 95 -2.10 4.76 2.88
N GLY A 96 -2.98 5.76 2.87
CA GLY A 96 -4.42 5.53 2.86
C GLY A 96 -5.16 6.31 3.94
N ASP A 97 -6.29 5.75 4.41
CA ASP A 97 -7.07 6.37 5.48
C ASP A 97 -6.51 5.95 6.86
N THR A 98 -6.81 6.75 7.89
CA THR A 98 -6.64 6.30 9.28
C THR A 98 -7.43 5.01 9.52
N THR A 99 -6.82 4.07 10.23
CA THR A 99 -7.40 2.75 10.53
C THR A 99 -8.54 2.83 11.54
N LEU A 100 -9.22 1.70 11.80
CA LEU A 100 -10.44 1.66 12.60
C LEU A 100 -10.25 2.09 14.07
N GLY A 101 -9.09 1.83 14.67
CA GLY A 101 -8.82 2.04 16.09
C GLY A 101 -9.34 0.91 16.98
N ALA A 102 -9.32 -0.34 16.52
CA ALA A 102 -9.80 -1.53 17.25
C ALA A 102 -8.61 -2.33 17.80
N SER A 103 -7.85 -1.72 18.70
CA SER A 103 -6.53 -2.17 19.17
C SER A 103 -6.56 -3.05 20.41
N HIS A 104 -7.56 -2.90 21.28
CA HIS A 104 -7.59 -3.57 22.58
C HIS A 104 -7.90 -5.06 22.46
N PHE A 105 -7.17 -5.86 23.24
CA PHE A 105 -7.41 -7.28 23.37
C PHE A 105 -8.61 -7.50 24.29
N THR A 106 -9.59 -8.25 23.79
CA THR A 106 -10.86 -8.48 24.48
C THR A 106 -11.05 -9.96 24.81
N GLY A 107 -11.56 -10.23 26.01
CA GLY A 107 -11.88 -11.57 26.49
C GLY A 107 -13.37 -11.70 26.76
N VAL A 108 -13.89 -12.93 26.75
CA VAL A 108 -15.28 -13.22 27.10
C VAL A 108 -15.32 -13.73 28.53
N PHE A 109 -16.09 -13.07 29.38
CA PHE A 109 -16.19 -13.35 30.82
C PHE A 109 -17.63 -13.73 31.17
N PRO A 110 -17.86 -14.90 31.80
CA PRO A 110 -19.20 -15.29 32.25
C PRO A 110 -19.64 -14.44 33.45
N LEU A 111 -20.88 -13.97 33.43
CA LEU A 111 -21.50 -13.20 34.52
C LEU A 111 -22.48 -14.05 35.36
N GLY A 112 -22.62 -15.33 35.02
CA GLY A 112 -23.62 -16.24 35.58
C GLY A 112 -24.97 -16.18 34.84
N LYS A 113 -25.81 -17.19 35.06
CA LYS A 113 -27.16 -17.31 34.46
C LYS A 113 -27.19 -17.19 32.92
N GLY A 114 -26.12 -17.63 32.25
CA GLY A 114 -26.01 -17.59 30.78
C GLY A 114 -25.59 -16.24 30.19
N PHE A 115 -25.35 -15.21 31.01
CA PHE A 115 -24.83 -13.93 30.53
C PHE A 115 -23.31 -13.94 30.39
N ILE A 116 -22.81 -13.21 29.39
CA ILE A 116 -21.38 -12.97 29.15
C ILE A 116 -21.12 -11.48 28.97
N ALA A 117 -19.91 -11.04 29.31
CA ALA A 117 -19.38 -9.73 29.00
C ALA A 117 -18.11 -9.86 28.15
N LYS A 118 -17.98 -9.02 27.12
CA LYS A 118 -16.73 -8.87 26.37
C LYS A 118 -15.96 -7.70 26.98
N ILE A 119 -14.88 -8.00 27.71
CA ILE A 119 -14.15 -7.00 28.49
C ILE A 119 -12.73 -6.87 27.91
N PRO A 120 -12.25 -5.65 27.63
CA PRO A 120 -10.85 -5.43 27.26
C PRO A 120 -9.97 -5.75 28.45
N PHE A 121 -8.94 -6.58 28.26
CA PHE A 121 -8.02 -6.98 29.33
C PHE A 121 -6.57 -6.59 29.06
N ALA A 122 -6.22 -6.27 27.81
CA ALA A 122 -4.91 -5.76 27.46
C ALA A 122 -4.98 -4.71 26.36
N ARG A 123 -3.98 -3.84 26.30
CA ARG A 123 -3.83 -2.83 25.25
C ARG A 123 -2.43 -2.88 24.65
N PRO A 124 -2.29 -2.65 23.34
CA PRO A 124 -0.98 -2.49 22.73
C PRO A 124 -0.46 -1.07 22.95
N VAL A 125 0.85 -0.91 22.99
CA VAL A 125 1.54 0.38 23.10
C VAL A 125 2.64 0.44 22.06
N SER A 126 2.57 1.45 21.20
CA SER A 126 3.56 1.65 20.14
C SER A 126 4.92 2.05 20.72
N THR A 127 5.99 1.52 20.13
CA THR A 127 7.38 1.85 20.52
C THR A 127 7.82 3.24 20.07
N ALA A 128 7.11 3.88 19.13
CA ALA A 128 7.48 5.20 18.62
C ALA A 128 7.04 6.36 19.52
N ASN A 129 5.84 6.26 20.10
CA ASN A 129 5.24 7.36 20.85
C ASN A 129 4.73 6.94 22.25
N PHE A 130 4.87 5.66 22.60
CA PHE A 130 4.41 5.08 23.86
C PHE A 130 2.91 5.28 24.14
N LYS A 131 2.10 5.38 23.08
CA LYS A 131 0.64 5.49 23.14
C LYS A 131 -0.03 4.24 22.56
N ASP A 132 -1.27 4.00 23.00
CA ASP A 132 -2.17 3.10 22.28
C ASP A 132 -2.79 3.83 21.07
N TRP A 133 -3.48 3.08 20.23
CA TRP A 133 -4.22 3.60 19.06
C TRP A 133 -5.70 3.23 19.09
N GLU A 134 -6.26 2.94 20.26
CA GLU A 134 -7.68 2.63 20.43
C GLU A 134 -8.53 3.86 20.12
N GLN A 135 -9.63 3.70 19.37
CA GLN A 135 -10.51 4.77 18.86
C GLN A 135 -9.84 5.83 17.97
N VAL A 136 -8.52 5.89 17.92
CA VAL A 136 -7.74 6.86 17.11
C VAL A 136 -7.31 6.23 15.80
N GLY A 137 -6.90 4.96 15.82
CA GLY A 137 -6.29 4.27 14.69
C GLY A 137 -4.84 4.68 14.43
N VAL A 138 -4.22 4.01 13.47
CA VAL A 138 -2.89 4.31 12.94
C VAL A 138 -3.04 5.40 11.89
N LEU A 139 -2.43 6.55 12.14
CA LEU A 139 -2.41 7.64 11.18
C LEU A 139 -1.42 7.31 10.03
N PRO A 140 -1.82 7.47 8.77
CA PRO A 140 -0.96 7.20 7.63
C PRO A 140 0.17 8.23 7.53
N ASN A 141 1.33 7.81 7.02
CA ASN A 141 2.40 8.72 6.63
C ASN A 141 1.99 9.60 5.43
N ILE A 142 1.24 9.00 4.50
CA ILE A 142 0.67 9.67 3.33
C ILE A 142 -0.86 9.51 3.38
N PRO A 143 -1.59 10.51 3.90
CA PRO A 143 -3.05 10.46 3.95
C PRO A 143 -3.65 10.50 2.54
N ALA A 144 -4.48 9.52 2.21
CA ALA A 144 -5.21 9.45 0.95
C ALA A 144 -6.49 8.61 1.13
N PRO A 145 -7.58 8.86 0.39
CA PRO A 145 -8.72 7.95 0.41
C PRO A 145 -8.29 6.52 0.07
N ALA A 146 -8.82 5.49 0.74
CA ALA A 146 -8.44 4.10 0.49
C ALA A 146 -8.58 3.68 -0.98
N SER A 147 -9.53 4.25 -1.72
CA SER A 147 -9.69 4.04 -3.18
C SER A 147 -8.50 4.52 -4.00
N LYS A 148 -7.77 5.54 -3.53
CA LYS A 148 -6.59 6.13 -4.18
C LYS A 148 -5.26 5.69 -3.57
N ALA A 149 -5.27 5.01 -2.43
CA ALA A 149 -4.04 4.66 -1.69
C ALA A 149 -3.03 3.82 -2.50
N LEU A 150 -3.52 2.86 -3.31
CA LEU A 150 -2.63 2.06 -4.17
C LEU A 150 -1.90 2.95 -5.18
N GLN A 151 -2.65 3.84 -5.82
CA GLN A 151 -2.09 4.76 -6.80
C GLN A 151 -1.07 5.68 -6.14
N GLU A 152 -1.41 6.29 -5.01
CA GLU A 152 -0.53 7.20 -4.27
C GLU A 152 0.80 6.51 -3.90
N ALA A 153 0.73 5.25 -3.45
CA ALA A 153 1.91 4.45 -3.16
C ALA A 153 2.75 4.19 -4.44
N GLN A 154 2.11 3.82 -5.55
CA GLN A 154 2.80 3.60 -6.83
C GLN A 154 3.48 4.87 -7.35
N GLU A 155 2.79 6.01 -7.29
CA GLU A 155 3.32 7.31 -7.67
C GLU A 155 4.53 7.69 -6.82
N THR A 156 4.45 7.48 -5.50
CA THR A 156 5.55 7.73 -4.57
C THR A 156 6.76 6.84 -4.90
N ILE A 157 6.53 5.56 -5.16
CA ILE A 157 7.58 4.61 -5.57
C ILE A 157 8.24 5.07 -6.86
N PHE A 158 7.46 5.40 -7.90
CA PHE A 158 8.01 5.81 -9.18
C PHE A 158 8.77 7.14 -9.09
N LYS A 159 8.28 8.12 -8.32
CA LYS A 159 9.01 9.37 -8.06
C LYS A 159 10.36 9.09 -7.37
N GLY A 160 10.38 8.19 -6.39
CA GLY A 160 11.62 7.74 -5.74
C GLY A 160 12.59 7.09 -6.75
N LEU A 161 12.11 6.13 -7.54
CA LEU A 161 12.93 5.48 -8.57
C LEU A 161 13.44 6.46 -9.64
N LEU A 162 12.64 7.46 -10.01
CA LEU A 162 13.02 8.50 -10.97
C LEU A 162 14.19 9.33 -10.42
N SER A 163 14.16 9.66 -9.13
CA SER A 163 15.23 10.41 -8.46
C SER A 163 16.56 9.64 -8.39
N GLU A 164 16.50 8.30 -8.39
CA GLU A 164 17.67 7.42 -8.35
C GLU A 164 18.13 6.93 -9.75
N ALA A 165 17.40 7.29 -10.80
CA ALA A 165 17.66 6.80 -12.15
C ALA A 165 18.99 7.32 -12.71
N LYS A 166 19.82 6.40 -13.24
CA LYS A 166 21.22 6.70 -13.62
C LYS A 166 21.38 7.21 -15.06
N ASN A 167 20.38 6.99 -15.90
CA ASN A 167 20.45 7.35 -17.32
C ASN A 167 19.08 7.76 -17.87
N GLU A 168 19.10 8.42 -19.02
CA GLU A 168 17.90 8.96 -19.67
C GLU A 168 16.90 7.88 -20.12
N ILE A 169 17.38 6.68 -20.43
CA ILE A 169 16.51 5.55 -20.80
C ILE A 169 15.65 5.14 -19.59
N GLN A 170 16.28 4.99 -18.42
CA GLN A 170 15.58 4.67 -17.17
C GLN A 170 14.62 5.78 -16.77
N LYS A 171 15.07 7.04 -16.81
CA LYS A 171 14.22 8.20 -16.49
C LYS A 171 12.98 8.22 -17.38
N ARG A 172 13.17 8.06 -18.70
CA ARG A 172 12.07 8.03 -19.66
C ARG A 172 11.09 6.89 -19.36
N ALA A 173 11.58 5.67 -19.11
CA ALA A 173 10.72 4.54 -18.79
C ALA A 173 9.87 4.78 -17.52
N ILE A 174 10.47 5.35 -16.48
CA ILE A 174 9.77 5.65 -15.23
C ILE A 174 8.77 6.80 -15.41
N SER A 175 9.14 7.87 -16.11
CA SER A 175 8.22 8.98 -16.43
C SER A 175 7.01 8.49 -17.21
N TRP A 176 7.19 7.54 -18.14
CA TRP A 176 6.08 6.90 -18.85
C TRP A 176 5.14 6.14 -17.91
N ALA A 177 5.68 5.40 -16.94
CA ALA A 177 4.87 4.70 -15.94
C ALA A 177 4.07 5.66 -15.05
N ILE A 178 4.66 6.79 -14.65
CA ILE A 178 3.96 7.85 -13.91
C ILE A 178 2.83 8.44 -14.75
N ASN A 179 3.09 8.77 -16.01
CA ASN A 179 2.08 9.34 -16.90
C ASN A 179 0.91 8.37 -17.14
N ASP A 180 1.18 7.08 -17.36
CA ASP A 180 0.15 6.05 -17.51
C ASP A 180 -0.73 5.94 -16.25
N LEU A 181 -0.10 5.98 -15.07
CA LEU A 181 -0.81 5.94 -13.80
C LEU A 181 -1.73 7.16 -13.60
N GLN A 182 -1.24 8.35 -13.92
CA GLN A 182 -2.00 9.60 -13.79
C GLN A 182 -3.12 9.73 -14.83
N ALA A 183 -2.91 9.18 -16.03
CA ALA A 183 -3.93 9.14 -17.07
C ALA A 183 -5.14 8.35 -16.59
N LYS A 184 -4.95 7.14 -16.04
CA LYS A 184 -6.02 6.26 -15.51
C LYS A 184 -6.83 6.84 -14.35
N GLN A 185 -6.42 7.99 -13.79
CA GLN A 185 -7.08 8.59 -12.63
C GLN A 185 -8.06 9.68 -13.01
N ASN A 186 -7.87 10.32 -14.17
CA ASN A 186 -8.64 11.48 -14.56
C ASN A 186 -9.45 11.10 -15.78
N ASP A 187 -10.79 11.15 -15.71
CA ASP A 187 -11.61 11.16 -16.92
C ASP A 187 -11.31 12.45 -17.69
N ILE A 188 -10.26 12.44 -18.52
CA ILE A 188 -9.83 13.63 -19.25
C ILE A 188 -10.72 13.77 -20.49
N ASN A 189 -11.74 14.62 -20.38
CA ASN A 189 -12.52 14.99 -21.55
C ASN A 189 -11.73 16.03 -22.37
N LEU A 190 -10.92 15.56 -23.32
CA LEU A 190 -10.08 16.40 -24.17
C LEU A 190 -10.93 17.08 -25.25
N SER A 191 -10.74 18.38 -25.46
CA SER A 191 -11.37 19.09 -26.58
C SER A 191 -10.79 18.63 -27.91
N ALA A 192 -11.57 18.76 -28.99
CA ALA A 192 -11.10 18.45 -30.35
C ALA A 192 -9.82 19.23 -30.74
N SER A 193 -9.66 20.45 -30.24
CA SER A 193 -8.46 21.28 -30.43
C SER A 193 -7.21 20.73 -29.74
N VAL A 194 -7.36 20.01 -28.62
CA VAL A 194 -6.24 19.33 -27.97
C VAL A 194 -5.94 18.04 -28.71
N LEU A 195 -6.97 17.29 -29.11
CA LEU A 195 -6.80 16.04 -29.87
C LEU A 195 -6.09 16.26 -31.22
N SER A 196 -6.34 17.39 -31.89
CA SER A 196 -5.67 17.72 -33.16
C SER A 196 -4.16 17.84 -33.05
N ASN A 197 -3.61 18.13 -31.87
CA ASN A 197 -2.16 18.20 -31.64
C ASN A 197 -1.47 16.82 -31.70
N TYR A 198 -2.25 15.73 -31.62
CA TYR A 198 -1.74 14.36 -31.66
C TYR A 198 -1.93 13.70 -33.02
N VAL A 199 -2.53 14.39 -33.99
CA VAL A 199 -2.75 13.88 -35.35
C VAL A 199 -1.44 13.84 -36.13
N GLY A 200 -1.19 12.75 -36.83
CA GLY A 200 0.00 12.59 -37.66
C GLY A 200 0.38 11.12 -37.86
N THR A 201 1.41 10.91 -38.69
CA THR A 201 2.01 9.60 -38.90
C THR A 201 3.36 9.55 -38.21
N PHE A 202 3.53 8.59 -37.31
CA PHE A 202 4.72 8.39 -36.50
C PHE A 202 5.51 7.18 -37.00
N SER A 203 6.68 6.95 -36.37
CA SER A 203 7.56 5.83 -36.71
C SER A 203 6.80 4.50 -36.73
N GLY A 204 7.14 3.61 -37.68
CA GLY A 204 6.40 2.36 -37.92
C GLY A 204 5.09 2.53 -38.72
N GLY A 205 4.81 3.74 -39.23
CA GLY A 205 3.60 4.00 -40.03
C GLY A 205 2.32 4.10 -39.20
N ILE A 206 2.44 4.26 -37.87
CA ILE A 206 1.31 4.42 -36.96
C ILE A 206 0.69 5.80 -37.22
N THR A 207 -0.57 5.84 -37.64
CA THR A 207 -1.28 7.09 -37.96
C THR A 207 -2.35 7.36 -36.92
N PHE A 208 -2.31 8.56 -36.34
CA PHE A 208 -3.35 9.09 -35.46
C PHE A 208 -4.17 10.15 -36.20
N TYR A 209 -5.49 10.11 -36.05
CA TYR A 209 -6.42 11.04 -36.68
C TYR A 209 -7.64 11.25 -35.80
N VAL A 210 -8.36 12.35 -35.99
CA VAL A 210 -9.59 12.65 -35.25
C VAL A 210 -10.80 12.41 -36.13
N GLU A 211 -11.76 11.63 -35.65
CA GLU A 211 -13.05 11.38 -36.30
C GLU A 211 -14.14 11.41 -35.23
N ASN A 212 -15.27 12.09 -35.51
CA ASN A 212 -16.39 12.23 -34.59
C ASN A 212 -16.01 12.75 -33.17
N GLY A 213 -14.96 13.57 -33.08
CA GLY A 213 -14.46 14.10 -31.80
C GLY A 213 -13.59 13.13 -31.01
N GLU A 214 -13.19 12.00 -31.60
CA GLU A 214 -12.39 10.96 -30.95
C GLU A 214 -11.05 10.80 -31.63
N LEU A 215 -9.99 10.54 -30.85
CA LEU A 215 -8.66 10.25 -31.40
C LEU A 215 -8.54 8.76 -31.70
N LEU A 216 -8.35 8.45 -32.96
CA LEU A 216 -8.23 7.10 -33.51
C LEU A 216 -6.79 6.82 -33.92
N CYS A 217 -6.38 5.57 -33.79
CA CYS A 217 -5.06 5.08 -34.19
C CYS A 217 -5.20 3.95 -35.20
N LYS A 218 -4.45 4.03 -36.31
CA LYS A 218 -4.27 2.97 -37.29
C LYS A 218 -2.84 2.45 -37.19
N ASN A 219 -2.70 1.15 -36.93
CA ASN A 219 -1.39 0.51 -36.81
C ASN A 219 -1.19 -0.54 -37.94
N PRO A 220 -0.34 -0.27 -38.94
CA PRO A 220 -0.12 -1.20 -40.04
C PRO A 220 0.54 -2.51 -39.63
N GLU A 221 1.31 -2.54 -38.53
CA GLU A 221 1.95 -3.76 -38.01
C GLU A 221 0.96 -4.74 -37.37
N ARG A 222 -0.29 -4.31 -37.12
CA ARG A 222 -1.39 -5.15 -36.64
C ARG A 222 -2.37 -5.55 -37.75
N GLY A 223 -1.90 -5.66 -39.00
CA GLY A 223 -2.73 -6.14 -40.11
C GLY A 223 -3.39 -5.04 -40.96
N GLY A 224 -2.98 -3.77 -40.81
CA GLY A 224 -3.28 -2.72 -41.80
C GLY A 224 -4.69 -2.10 -41.73
N THR A 225 -5.67 -2.74 -41.11
CA THR A 225 -7.06 -2.28 -41.04
C THR A 225 -7.60 -2.02 -39.65
N ASP A 226 -6.88 -2.41 -38.60
CA ASP A 226 -7.33 -2.23 -37.22
C ASP A 226 -7.29 -0.75 -36.81
N ILE A 227 -8.46 -0.23 -36.42
CA ILE A 227 -8.64 1.12 -35.89
C ILE A 227 -8.91 1.02 -34.40
N PHE A 228 -8.08 1.69 -33.61
CA PHE A 228 -8.20 1.73 -32.16
C PHE A 228 -8.69 3.10 -31.72
N LYS A 229 -9.79 3.13 -30.97
CA LYS A 229 -10.17 4.33 -30.22
C LYS A 229 -9.25 4.47 -29.02
N LEU A 230 -8.56 5.60 -28.93
CA LEU A 230 -7.84 5.97 -27.72
C LEU A 230 -8.86 6.60 -26.78
N LYS A 231 -9.29 5.83 -25.78
CA LYS A 231 -9.98 6.42 -24.64
C LYS A 231 -8.97 7.30 -23.91
N ALA A 232 -9.41 8.50 -23.52
CA ALA A 232 -8.84 9.12 -22.33
C ALA A 232 -9.06 8.10 -21.20
N ALA A 233 -7.95 7.61 -20.64
CA ALA A 233 -7.99 6.63 -19.55
C ALA A 233 -8.61 7.24 -18.29
#